data_AF-A0AAD5DK93-F1
#
_entry.id   AF-A0AAD5DK93-F1
#
_cell.length_a   1.000
_cell.length_b   1.000
_cell.length_c   1.000
_cell.angle_alpha   90.00
_cell.angle_beta   90.00
_cell.angle_gamma   90.00
#
_symmetry.space_group_name_H-M   'P 1'
#
loop_
_entity.id
_entity.type
_entity.pdbx_description
1 polymer ?
#
loop_
_entity_poly.entity_id
_entity_poly.type
_entity_poly.pdbx_seq_one_letter_code
_entity_poly.pdbx_strand_id
1 'polypeptide(L)'
;MAARIAPSSRPCSRAVCVTCSAAPKPGSSQPGGGDGRQQRPGQQQRGSRLKGAAAEAVAAGGRPRRWQRGEGDTLLRDVNRDRLMGLLTERAAKTLLFYFSELNPTLMQWLEAYMVASPIPAEGRWEDVSGETFLRRLLSMPLEETRWSFYGREQMYAKSSPLGVDPRQIAQRIMEIRGQIAKEWIEELKQVDEENALLMRETMTSALRLGSIPVVDPSQIKGATHPELLHPDFEGLE
;
A
#
# COMPACT_ATOMS: atom_id res chain seq x y z
N MET A 1 41.04 24.21 52.22
CA MET A 1 41.76 24.54 50.97
C MET A 1 40.71 24.74 49.89
N ALA A 2 40.47 26.00 49.53
CA ALA A 2 39.54 26.40 48.48
C ALA A 2 40.33 26.65 47.19
N ALA A 3 39.84 26.15 46.05
CA ALA A 3 40.26 26.61 44.74
C ALA A 3 39.01 26.79 43.85
N ARG A 4 38.94 27.97 43.24
CA ARG A 4 37.88 28.56 42.44
C ARG A 4 38.34 28.63 40.98
N ILE A 5 37.39 28.46 40.03
CA ILE A 5 37.25 29.17 38.72
C ILE A 5 38.36 28.84 37.66
N ALA A 6 38.14 28.55 36.37
CA ALA A 6 37.19 29.05 35.35
C ALA A 6 37.01 28.05 34.17
N PRO A 7 35.99 28.27 33.30
CA PRO A 7 35.75 27.54 32.04
C PRO A 7 36.35 28.26 30.81
N SER A 8 36.90 27.52 29.84
CA SER A 8 37.45 28.09 28.59
C SER A 8 36.60 27.79 27.35
N SER A 9 36.05 28.88 26.81
CA SER A 9 35.94 29.28 25.39
C SER A 9 35.52 28.28 24.30
N ARG A 10 34.33 28.55 23.75
CA ARG A 10 33.96 28.33 22.33
C ARG A 10 34.89 29.10 21.39
N PRO A 11 34.93 28.72 20.09
CA PRO A 11 34.93 29.71 19.03
C PRO A 11 33.70 29.61 18.13
N CYS A 12 33.12 30.78 17.85
CA CYS A 12 32.20 31.05 16.76
C CYS A 12 32.96 31.26 15.43
N SER A 13 32.18 31.17 14.35
CA SER A 13 32.32 31.88 13.07
C SER A 13 33.25 31.31 11.99
N ARG A 14 32.63 30.80 10.92
CA ARG A 14 32.72 31.46 9.61
C ARG A 14 31.57 31.07 8.69
N ALA A 15 30.69 32.05 8.46
CA ALA A 15 29.79 32.10 7.33
C ALA A 15 30.60 32.38 6.04
N VAL A 16 30.24 31.73 4.95
CA VAL A 16 30.56 32.18 3.59
C VAL A 16 29.24 32.26 2.83
N CYS A 17 28.75 33.49 2.72
CA CYS A 17 27.73 33.91 1.78
C CYS A 17 28.49 34.58 0.62
N VAL A 18 28.27 34.14 -0.62
CA VAL A 18 28.69 34.87 -1.82
C VAL A 18 27.44 35.31 -2.56
N THR A 19 27.30 36.61 -2.62
CA THR A 19 26.32 37.44 -3.32
C THR A 19 26.59 37.48 -4.83
N CYS A 20 25.53 37.65 -5.64
CA CYS A 20 25.39 38.56 -6.79
C CYS A 20 23.92 38.46 -7.26
N SER A 21 23.00 39.35 -6.89
CA SER A 21 22.72 40.69 -7.43
C SER A 21 22.50 40.75 -8.94
N ALA A 22 21.22 40.87 -9.36
CA ALA A 22 20.78 41.84 -10.37
C ALA A 22 19.24 41.87 -10.45
N ALA A 23 18.66 42.97 -9.99
CA ALA A 23 17.34 43.44 -10.40
C ALA A 23 17.49 44.90 -10.87
N PRO A 24 16.71 45.34 -11.87
CA PRO A 24 16.28 46.72 -11.90
C PRO A 24 14.77 46.87 -12.11
N LYS A 25 14.14 47.41 -11.06
CA LYS A 25 13.13 48.49 -10.93
C LYS A 25 11.93 48.68 -11.89
N PRO A 26 10.84 49.31 -11.36
CA PRO A 26 9.49 49.32 -11.93
C PRO A 26 9.14 50.63 -12.66
N GLY A 27 8.09 50.60 -13.49
CA GLY A 27 7.52 51.76 -14.17
C GLY A 27 6.05 51.57 -14.57
N SER A 28 5.20 52.30 -13.85
CA SER A 28 3.83 52.83 -14.08
C SER A 28 3.01 52.61 -15.37
N SER A 29 1.69 52.76 -15.15
CA SER A 29 0.58 53.30 -15.99
C SER A 29 -0.35 52.35 -16.80
N GLN A 30 -1.58 52.23 -16.29
CA GLN A 30 -2.90 51.88 -16.87
C GLN A 30 -3.34 52.82 -18.04
N PRO A 31 -4.56 52.73 -18.64
CA PRO A 31 -5.60 51.67 -18.71
C PRO A 31 -6.20 51.47 -20.15
N GLY A 32 -7.14 50.52 -20.34
CA GLY A 32 -8.14 50.65 -21.41
C GLY A 32 -8.94 49.42 -21.82
N GLY A 33 -10.25 49.44 -21.50
CA GLY A 33 -11.39 48.86 -22.27
C GLY A 33 -11.48 47.33 -22.32
N GLY A 34 -12.54 46.65 -21.88
CA GLY A 34 -13.95 46.94 -22.11
C GLY A 34 -14.51 45.81 -22.99
N ASP A 35 -15.23 44.87 -22.39
CA ASP A 35 -16.58 44.44 -22.81
C ASP A 35 -16.95 43.06 -22.28
N GLY A 36 -18.09 43.03 -21.61
CA GLY A 36 -18.70 41.84 -21.07
C GLY A 36 -19.37 41.00 -22.16
N ARG A 37 -19.36 39.68 -21.94
CA ARG A 37 -20.46 38.84 -22.41
C ARG A 37 -20.82 37.84 -21.33
N GLN A 38 -21.97 38.12 -20.71
CA GLN A 38 -22.73 37.20 -19.88
C GLN A 38 -23.00 35.90 -20.65
N GLN A 39 -22.70 34.75 -20.06
CA GLN A 39 -23.44 33.52 -20.30
C GLN A 39 -23.68 32.77 -18.98
N ARG A 40 -24.86 32.17 -18.92
CA ARG A 40 -25.66 31.75 -17.77
C ARG A 40 -25.06 30.62 -16.93
N PRO A 41 -25.50 30.48 -15.66
CA PRO A 41 -25.22 29.34 -14.81
C PRO A 41 -26.18 28.20 -15.14
N GLY A 42 -25.65 27.00 -15.37
CA GLY A 42 -26.48 25.81 -15.54
C GLY A 42 -25.67 24.60 -15.93
N GLN A 43 -25.67 23.60 -15.06
CA GLN A 43 -25.27 22.21 -15.29
C GLN A 43 -23.78 21.95 -15.56
N GLN A 44 -23.11 21.37 -14.56
CA GLN A 44 -22.28 20.15 -14.64
C GLN A 44 -21.22 20.16 -13.53
N GLN A 45 -21.66 19.93 -12.29
CA GLN A 45 -20.75 19.56 -11.19
C GLN A 45 -21.14 18.17 -10.68
N ARG A 46 -20.75 17.12 -11.41
CA ARG A 46 -20.70 15.75 -10.85
C ARG A 46 -19.74 14.79 -11.55
N GLY A 47 -18.81 15.27 -12.37
CA GLY A 47 -17.88 14.40 -13.12
C GLY A 47 -16.38 14.66 -12.93
N SER A 48 -15.94 15.70 -12.20
CA SER A 48 -14.54 16.14 -12.26
C SER A 48 -13.58 15.48 -11.25
N ARG A 49 -14.06 14.76 -10.23
CA ARG A 49 -13.16 14.17 -9.22
C ARG A 49 -12.38 12.94 -9.70
N LEU A 50 -12.91 12.17 -10.66
CA LEU A 50 -12.21 10.98 -11.18
C LEU A 50 -11.20 11.29 -12.29
N LYS A 51 -11.33 12.44 -12.97
CA LYS A 51 -10.38 12.87 -14.01
C LYS A 51 -9.07 13.42 -13.43
N GLY A 52 -9.06 13.92 -12.20
CA GLY A 52 -7.85 14.44 -11.54
C GLY A 52 -6.83 13.33 -11.24
N ALA A 53 -7.27 12.23 -10.63
CA ALA A 53 -6.39 11.11 -10.27
C ALA A 53 -5.78 10.41 -11.49
N ALA A 54 -6.56 10.27 -12.58
CA ALA A 54 -6.07 9.69 -13.82
C ALA A 54 -5.11 10.63 -14.59
N ALA A 55 -5.33 11.95 -14.53
CA ALA A 55 -4.45 12.93 -15.18
C ALA A 55 -3.13 13.13 -14.40
N GLU A 56 -3.16 13.04 -13.07
CA GLU A 56 -1.96 13.11 -12.24
C GLU A 56 -1.06 11.87 -12.43
N ALA A 57 -1.66 10.71 -12.70
CA ALA A 57 -0.93 9.50 -13.09
C ALA A 57 -0.26 9.59 -14.48
N VAL A 58 -0.67 10.53 -15.34
CA VAL A 58 -0.08 10.76 -16.67
C VAL A 58 1.10 11.75 -16.61
N ALA A 59 1.14 12.64 -15.61
CA ALA A 59 2.19 13.66 -15.46
C ALA A 59 3.47 13.12 -14.77
N ALA A 60 3.40 12.01 -14.04
CA ALA A 60 4.52 11.42 -13.32
C ALA A 60 5.17 10.29 -14.14
N GLY A 61 6.18 10.63 -14.95
CA GLY A 61 7.22 9.70 -15.45
C GLY A 61 6.70 8.38 -16.05
N GLY A 62 6.58 8.32 -17.37
CA GLY A 62 5.97 7.22 -18.12
C GLY A 62 6.23 5.82 -17.55
N ARG A 63 5.16 5.16 -17.09
CA ARG A 63 5.18 3.75 -16.66
C ARG A 63 5.85 2.90 -17.76
N PRO A 64 6.83 2.03 -17.42
CA PRO A 64 7.61 1.27 -18.40
C PRO A 64 6.78 0.29 -19.24
N ARG A 65 5.51 0.06 -18.90
CA ARG A 65 4.62 -0.90 -19.56
C ARG A 65 3.38 -0.30 -20.23
N ARG A 66 3.35 1.02 -20.48
CA ARG A 66 2.25 1.65 -21.25
C ARG A 66 2.04 0.99 -22.62
N TRP A 67 3.11 0.46 -23.21
CA TRP A 67 3.13 -0.22 -24.51
C TRP A 67 2.65 -1.68 -24.48
N GLN A 68 2.56 -2.30 -23.29
CA GLN A 68 2.10 -3.68 -23.12
C GLN A 68 0.60 -3.76 -22.81
N ARG A 69 -0.10 -2.62 -22.89
CA ARG A 69 -1.51 -2.50 -22.54
C ARG A 69 -2.37 -3.07 -23.68
N GLY A 70 -3.19 -4.08 -23.38
CA GLY A 70 -4.21 -4.57 -24.30
C GLY A 70 -5.43 -3.63 -24.33
N GLU A 71 -6.29 -3.74 -25.34
CA GLU A 71 -7.48 -2.88 -25.51
C GLU A 71 -8.49 -2.95 -24.33
N GLY A 72 -8.38 -3.95 -23.44
CA GLY A 72 -9.23 -4.12 -22.26
C GLY A 72 -8.58 -3.78 -20.91
N ASP A 73 -7.34 -3.27 -20.88
CA ASP A 73 -6.65 -3.01 -19.61
C ASP A 73 -7.10 -1.70 -18.96
N THR A 74 -7.72 -1.82 -17.79
CA THR A 74 -8.19 -0.69 -16.99
C THR A 74 -7.10 -0.15 -16.07
N LEU A 75 -7.18 1.14 -15.72
CA LEU A 75 -6.26 1.76 -14.74
C LEU A 75 -6.32 1.06 -13.37
N LEU A 76 -7.49 0.53 -12.99
CA LEU A 76 -7.66 -0.23 -11.76
C LEU A 76 -6.84 -1.52 -11.76
N ARG A 77 -6.73 -2.19 -12.92
CA ARG A 77 -5.89 -3.38 -13.07
C ARG A 77 -4.42 -3.06 -12.83
N ASP A 78 -3.94 -1.95 -13.40
CA ASP A 78 -2.56 -1.48 -13.22
C ASP A 78 -2.27 -1.15 -11.75
N VAL A 79 -3.17 -0.46 -11.06
CA VAL A 79 -3.02 -0.12 -9.63
C VAL A 79 -3.06 -1.37 -8.74
N ASN A 80 -3.98 -2.30 -9.00
CA ASN A 80 -4.07 -3.55 -8.25
C ASN A 80 -2.83 -4.42 -8.46
N ARG A 81 -2.29 -4.45 -9.68
CA ARG A 81 -1.03 -5.12 -9.98
C ARG A 81 0.12 -4.51 -9.19
N ASP A 82 0.26 -3.19 -9.16
CA ASP A 82 1.32 -2.52 -8.41
C ASP A 82 1.23 -2.88 -6.92
N ARG A 83 0.03 -2.85 -6.34
CA ARG A 83 -0.22 -3.27 -4.95
C ARG A 83 0.16 -4.73 -4.70
N LEU A 84 -0.20 -5.61 -5.62
CA LEU A 84 0.17 -7.03 -5.53
C LEU A 84 1.69 -7.22 -5.57
N MET A 85 2.39 -6.47 -6.43
CA MET A 85 3.86 -6.50 -6.51
C MET A 85 4.51 -5.99 -5.22
N GLY A 86 3.95 -4.94 -4.61
CA GLY A 86 4.36 -4.45 -3.30
C GLY A 86 4.21 -5.48 -2.21
N LEU A 87 3.03 -6.11 -2.13
CA LEU A 87 2.70 -7.14 -1.15
C LEU A 87 3.61 -8.36 -1.29
N LEU A 88 3.90 -8.80 -2.53
CA LEU A 88 4.87 -9.86 -2.81
C LEU A 88 6.28 -9.49 -2.33
N THR A 89 6.72 -8.27 -2.59
CA THR A 89 8.05 -7.80 -2.19
C THR A 89 8.18 -7.70 -0.67
N GLU A 90 7.14 -7.19 0.00
CA GLU A 90 7.07 -7.14 1.47
C GLU A 90 7.08 -8.54 2.08
N ARG A 91 6.26 -9.46 1.54
CA ARG A 91 6.20 -10.86 2.00
C ARG A 91 7.54 -11.54 1.81
N ALA A 92 8.19 -11.38 0.66
CA ALA A 92 9.51 -11.96 0.40
C ALA A 92 10.58 -11.44 1.35
N ALA A 93 10.58 -10.14 1.66
CA ALA A 93 11.49 -9.55 2.64
C ALA A 93 11.28 -10.12 4.05
N LYS A 94 10.01 -10.29 4.48
CA LYS A 94 9.66 -10.92 5.76
C LYS A 94 10.08 -12.40 5.82
N THR A 95 9.89 -13.15 4.73
CA THR A 95 10.35 -14.54 4.63
C THR A 95 11.87 -14.63 4.76
N LEU A 96 12.60 -13.73 4.08
CA LEU A 96 14.06 -13.69 4.18
C LEU A 96 14.53 -13.32 5.60
N LEU A 97 13.82 -12.41 6.27
CA LEU A 97 14.09 -12.04 7.66
C LEU A 97 13.95 -13.25 8.59
N PHE A 98 12.91 -14.08 8.40
CA PHE A 98 12.75 -15.33 9.14
C PHE A 98 13.92 -16.28 8.92
N TYR A 99 14.38 -16.47 7.68
CA TYR A 99 15.58 -17.28 7.41
C TYR A 99 16.84 -16.73 8.09
N PHE A 100 17.00 -15.40 8.16
CA PHE A 100 18.14 -14.81 8.87
C PHE A 100 18.04 -14.95 10.39
N SER A 101 16.84 -15.06 10.97
CA SER A 101 16.69 -15.28 12.41
C SER A 101 17.36 -16.58 12.88
N GLU A 102 17.38 -17.60 12.02
CA GLU A 102 18.00 -18.90 12.30
C GLU A 102 19.47 -18.95 11.89
N LEU A 103 19.84 -18.29 10.77
CA LEU A 103 21.18 -18.41 10.17
C LEU A 103 22.16 -17.32 10.63
N ASN A 104 21.71 -16.07 10.70
CA ASN A 104 22.56 -14.94 11.01
C ASN A 104 21.75 -13.78 11.62
N PRO A 105 21.70 -13.71 12.96
CA PRO A 105 20.92 -12.69 13.65
C PRO A 105 21.39 -11.26 13.30
N THR A 106 22.68 -11.06 13.03
CA THR A 106 23.23 -9.75 12.62
C THR A 106 22.56 -9.21 11.36
N LEU A 107 22.42 -10.07 10.34
CA LEU A 107 21.75 -9.71 9.09
C LEU A 107 20.25 -9.51 9.28
N MET A 108 19.63 -10.28 10.18
CA MET A 108 18.23 -10.09 10.55
C MET A 108 17.99 -8.69 11.13
N GLN A 109 18.78 -8.27 12.14
CA GLN A 109 18.65 -6.93 12.74
C GLN A 109 18.91 -5.82 11.73
N TRP A 110 19.89 -5.97 10.84
CA TRP A 110 20.14 -4.98 9.80
C TRP A 110 18.97 -4.88 8.82
N LEU A 111 18.46 -6.02 8.32
CA LEU A 111 17.34 -6.02 7.39
C LEU A 111 16.05 -5.49 8.04
N GLU A 112 15.81 -5.82 9.30
CA GLU A 112 14.69 -5.28 10.08
C GLU A 112 14.79 -3.76 10.20
N ALA A 113 15.97 -3.23 10.58
CA ALA A 113 16.20 -1.80 10.64
C ALA A 113 15.99 -1.12 9.27
N TYR A 114 16.44 -1.76 8.18
CA TYR A 114 16.21 -1.27 6.82
C TYR A 114 14.73 -1.23 6.44
N MET A 115 13.97 -2.28 6.76
CA MET A 115 12.53 -2.36 6.48
C MET A 115 11.74 -1.31 7.26
N VAL A 116 12.14 -1.01 8.50
CA VAL A 116 11.54 0.08 9.29
C VAL A 116 11.92 1.45 8.74
N ALA A 117 13.16 1.64 8.31
CA ALA A 117 13.62 2.91 7.73
C ALA A 117 13.04 3.20 6.35
N SER A 118 12.70 2.15 5.59
CA SER A 118 12.18 2.25 4.22
C SER A 118 10.98 1.32 4.00
N PRO A 119 9.82 1.62 4.59
CA PRO A 119 8.64 0.80 4.41
C PRO A 119 8.10 0.91 2.96
N ILE A 120 7.47 -0.16 2.50
CA ILE A 120 6.71 -0.14 1.23
C ILE A 120 5.34 0.48 1.55
N PRO A 121 5.00 1.66 0.99
CA PRO A 121 3.73 2.30 1.28
C PRO A 121 2.57 1.59 0.58
N ALA A 122 1.41 1.54 1.24
CA ALA A 122 0.18 0.98 0.65
C ALA A 122 -0.41 1.87 -0.45
N GLU A 123 -0.16 3.17 -0.38
CA GLU A 123 -0.66 4.19 -1.30
C GLU A 123 0.46 5.15 -1.69
N GLY A 124 0.44 5.65 -2.93
CA GLY A 124 1.44 6.58 -3.43
C GLY A 124 1.75 6.40 -4.90
N ARG A 125 2.98 6.76 -5.29
CA ARG A 125 3.47 6.56 -6.66
C ARG A 125 3.65 5.07 -6.94
N TRP A 126 3.49 4.70 -8.21
CA TRP A 126 3.54 3.31 -8.64
C TRP A 126 4.88 2.62 -8.32
N GLU A 127 6.00 3.35 -8.44
CA GLU A 127 7.35 2.85 -8.12
C GLU A 127 7.49 2.49 -6.63
N ASP A 128 6.84 3.27 -5.78
CA ASP A 128 6.90 3.09 -4.33
C ASP A 128 5.97 1.94 -3.90
N VAL A 129 4.73 1.94 -4.38
CA VAL A 129 3.71 0.93 -4.05
C VAL A 129 4.11 -0.46 -4.54
N SER A 130 4.76 -0.57 -5.69
CA SER A 130 5.22 -1.86 -6.23
C SER A 130 6.43 -2.46 -5.49
N GLY A 131 7.04 -1.71 -4.57
CA GLY A 131 8.29 -2.10 -3.92
C GLY A 131 9.53 -1.94 -4.82
N GLU A 132 9.39 -1.32 -6.00
CA GLU A 132 10.53 -1.10 -6.89
C GLU A 132 11.53 -0.10 -6.31
N THR A 133 11.04 1.00 -5.72
CA THR A 133 11.90 1.96 -5.01
C THR A 133 12.65 1.29 -3.85
N PHE A 134 11.99 0.38 -3.12
CA PHE A 134 12.59 -0.38 -2.02
C PHE A 134 13.78 -1.23 -2.51
N LEU A 135 13.60 -1.96 -3.62
CA LEU A 135 14.65 -2.82 -4.20
C LEU A 135 15.75 -1.99 -4.87
N ARG A 136 15.41 -0.92 -5.57
CA ARG A 136 16.39 -0.02 -6.20
C ARG A 136 17.31 0.61 -5.15
N ARG A 137 16.76 1.00 -3.99
CA ARG A 137 17.56 1.51 -2.86
C ARG A 137 18.55 0.46 -2.36
N LEU A 138 18.11 -0.77 -2.09
CA LEU A 138 19.02 -1.87 -1.71
C LEU A 138 20.11 -2.13 -2.76
N LEU A 139 19.73 -2.16 -4.04
CA LEU A 139 20.67 -2.40 -5.14
C LEU A 139 21.67 -1.25 -5.31
N SER A 140 21.31 -0.03 -4.94
CA SER A 140 22.18 1.15 -5.03
C SER A 140 23.08 1.33 -3.81
N MET A 141 22.74 0.72 -2.69
CA MET A 141 23.44 0.88 -1.43
C MET A 141 24.88 0.33 -1.52
N PRO A 142 25.87 1.00 -0.90
CA PRO A 142 27.23 0.46 -0.78
C PRO A 142 27.25 -0.72 0.20
N LEU A 143 28.39 -1.41 0.26
CA LEU A 143 28.64 -2.38 1.32
C LEU A 143 28.63 -1.67 2.67
N GLU A 144 27.95 -2.25 3.65
CA GLU A 144 27.82 -1.69 4.99
C GLU A 144 28.41 -2.66 6.02
N GLU A 145 29.01 -2.12 7.07
CA GLU A 145 29.43 -2.92 8.22
C GLU A 145 28.40 -2.80 9.32
N THR A 146 27.99 -3.94 9.85
CA THR A 146 26.98 -4.01 10.89
C THR A 146 27.52 -4.77 12.08
N ARG A 147 27.07 -4.39 13.27
CA ARG A 147 27.45 -5.06 14.50
C ARG A 147 26.19 -5.51 15.21
N TRP A 148 26.15 -6.78 15.57
CA TRP A 148 25.05 -7.31 16.37
C TRP A 148 24.99 -6.56 17.69
N SER A 149 23.91 -5.83 17.89
CA SER A 149 23.64 -5.12 19.14
C SER A 149 22.41 -5.75 19.78
N PHE A 150 22.67 -6.66 20.72
CA PHE A 150 21.60 -7.22 21.56
C PHE A 150 21.05 -6.11 22.44
N TYR A 151 19.75 -5.82 22.33
CA TYR A 151 19.07 -4.82 23.14
C TYR A 151 19.39 -5.05 24.64
N GLY A 152 20.01 -4.07 25.29
CA GLY A 152 20.30 -4.10 26.72
C GLY A 152 21.68 -4.61 27.14
N ARG A 153 22.56 -5.01 26.22
CA ARG A 153 23.98 -5.28 26.57
C ARG A 153 24.83 -4.05 26.28
N GLU A 154 25.59 -3.57 27.27
CA GLU A 154 26.51 -2.45 27.07
C GLU A 154 27.52 -2.76 25.96
N GLN A 155 27.82 -1.75 25.12
CA GLN A 155 28.73 -1.87 23.98
C GLN A 155 30.13 -2.41 24.37
N MET A 156 30.52 -2.22 25.63
CA MET A 156 31.78 -2.72 26.19
C MET A 156 31.84 -4.25 26.30
N TYR A 157 30.70 -4.93 26.42
CA TYR A 157 30.62 -6.40 26.52
C TYR A 157 30.14 -7.08 25.23
N ALA A 158 29.94 -6.32 24.16
CA ALA A 158 29.58 -6.85 22.85
C ALA A 158 30.84 -7.43 22.18
N LYS A 159 31.13 -8.72 22.40
CA LYS A 159 32.24 -9.44 21.73
C LYS A 159 31.91 -9.84 20.27
N SER A 160 31.03 -9.11 19.59
CA SER A 160 30.69 -9.38 18.19
C SER A 160 31.61 -8.59 17.27
N SER A 161 32.36 -9.29 16.42
CA SER A 161 33.10 -8.68 15.32
C SER A 161 32.12 -8.00 14.35
N PRO A 162 32.49 -6.86 13.74
CA PRO A 162 31.69 -6.27 12.67
C PRO A 162 31.58 -7.27 11.52
N LEU A 163 30.37 -7.41 10.99
CA LEU A 163 30.06 -8.24 9.83
C LEU A 163 29.78 -7.34 8.64
N GLY A 164 30.49 -7.59 7.54
CA GLY A 164 30.20 -6.96 6.26
C GLY A 164 28.87 -7.47 5.69
N VAL A 165 28.00 -6.54 5.33
CA VAL A 165 26.70 -6.78 4.70
C VAL A 165 26.79 -6.32 3.27
N ASP A 166 26.31 -7.16 2.35
CA ASP A 166 26.13 -6.81 0.95
C ASP A 166 24.63 -6.66 0.64
N PRO A 167 24.10 -5.42 0.64
CA PRO A 167 22.70 -5.14 0.34
C PRO A 167 22.25 -5.63 -1.03
N ARG A 168 23.18 -5.74 -2.00
CA ARG A 168 22.86 -6.17 -3.37
C ARG A 168 22.53 -7.66 -3.41
N GLN A 169 23.29 -8.46 -2.68
CA GLN A 169 23.00 -9.89 -2.53
C GLN A 169 21.67 -10.11 -1.80
N ILE A 170 21.37 -9.30 -0.78
CA ILE A 170 20.08 -9.35 -0.09
C ILE A 170 18.94 -9.02 -1.06
N ALA A 171 19.08 -7.96 -1.86
CA ALA A 171 18.09 -7.60 -2.88
C ALA A 171 17.86 -8.73 -3.89
N GLN A 172 18.94 -9.39 -4.36
CA GLN A 172 18.84 -10.54 -5.27
C GLN A 172 18.02 -11.68 -4.66
N ARG A 173 18.29 -12.04 -3.40
CA ARG A 173 17.52 -13.08 -2.69
C ARG A 173 16.05 -12.70 -2.54
N ILE A 174 15.74 -11.44 -2.21
CA ILE A 174 14.34 -10.98 -2.15
C ILE A 174 13.68 -11.11 -3.53
N MET A 175 14.41 -10.79 -4.61
CA MET A 175 13.91 -10.92 -5.98
C MET A 175 13.67 -12.38 -6.42
N GLU A 176 14.47 -13.31 -5.91
CA GLU A 176 14.28 -14.76 -6.13
C GLU A 176 13.06 -15.28 -5.36
N ILE A 177 13.00 -15.00 -4.05
CA ILE A 177 11.91 -15.44 -3.17
C ILE A 177 10.57 -14.89 -3.65
N ARG A 178 10.48 -13.60 -4.02
CA ARG A 178 9.22 -13.04 -4.55
C ARG A 178 8.78 -13.75 -5.84
N GLY A 179 9.72 -14.24 -6.65
CA GLY A 179 9.43 -14.98 -7.87
C GLY A 179 8.89 -16.38 -7.60
N GLN A 180 9.32 -17.02 -6.52
CA GLN A 180 8.78 -18.30 -6.04
C GLN A 180 7.38 -18.13 -5.48
N ILE A 181 7.19 -17.18 -4.54
CA ILE A 181 5.89 -16.88 -3.92
C ILE A 181 4.85 -16.51 -5.00
N ALA A 182 5.25 -15.75 -6.02
CA ALA A 182 4.34 -15.39 -7.10
C ALA A 182 3.81 -16.61 -7.88
N LYS A 183 4.61 -17.67 -8.04
CA LYS A 183 4.16 -18.91 -8.71
C LYS A 183 3.15 -19.65 -7.84
N GLU A 184 3.44 -19.78 -6.55
CA GLU A 184 2.55 -20.40 -5.56
C GLU A 184 1.21 -19.67 -5.52
N TRP A 185 1.21 -18.34 -5.43
CA TRP A 185 -0.04 -17.58 -5.42
C TRP A 185 -0.85 -17.69 -6.70
N ILE A 186 -0.20 -17.86 -7.86
CA ILE A 186 -0.93 -18.11 -9.11
C ILE A 186 -1.65 -19.47 -9.04
N GLU A 187 -1.05 -20.47 -8.41
CA GLU A 187 -1.67 -21.79 -8.24
C GLU A 187 -2.83 -21.73 -7.22
N GLU A 188 -2.66 -21.04 -6.11
CA GLU A 188 -3.72 -20.80 -5.11
C GLU A 188 -4.89 -20.01 -5.70
N LEU A 189 -4.61 -18.92 -6.45
CA LEU A 189 -5.65 -18.08 -7.04
C LEU A 189 -6.50 -18.80 -8.09
N LYS A 190 -6.03 -19.93 -8.66
CA LYS A 190 -6.84 -20.76 -9.56
C LYS A 190 -7.93 -21.54 -8.82
N GLN A 191 -7.77 -21.76 -7.51
CA GLN A 191 -8.73 -22.52 -6.70
C GLN A 191 -9.90 -21.66 -6.21
N VAL A 192 -9.85 -20.33 -6.39
CA VAL A 192 -10.86 -19.38 -5.90
C VAL A 192 -12.27 -19.71 -6.38
N ASP A 193 -12.44 -20.18 -7.62
CA ASP A 193 -13.77 -20.55 -8.13
C ASP A 193 -14.34 -21.77 -7.40
N GLU A 194 -13.49 -22.75 -7.06
CA GLU A 194 -13.87 -23.94 -6.30
C GLU A 194 -14.18 -23.57 -4.84
N GLU A 195 -13.36 -22.72 -4.22
CA GLU A 195 -13.61 -22.20 -2.87
C GLU A 195 -14.93 -21.42 -2.78
N ASN A 196 -15.23 -20.59 -3.79
CA ASN A 196 -16.50 -19.87 -3.88
C ASN A 196 -17.69 -20.84 -4.01
N ALA A 197 -17.56 -21.92 -4.78
CA ALA A 197 -18.59 -22.94 -4.90
C ALA A 197 -18.82 -23.69 -3.59
N LEU A 198 -17.75 -24.03 -2.87
CA LEU A 198 -17.82 -24.65 -1.54
C LEU A 198 -18.50 -23.72 -0.54
N LEU A 199 -18.12 -22.44 -0.50
CA LEU A 199 -18.73 -21.42 0.37
C LEU A 199 -20.23 -21.27 0.10
N MET A 200 -20.65 -21.23 -1.17
CA MET A 200 -22.07 -21.19 -1.53
C MET A 200 -22.83 -22.43 -1.06
N ARG A 201 -22.24 -23.62 -1.21
CA ARG A 201 -22.86 -24.87 -0.75
C ARG A 201 -23.01 -24.90 0.78
N GLU A 202 -21.98 -24.50 1.51
CA GLU A 202 -21.99 -24.46 2.98
C GLU A 202 -23.02 -23.46 3.52
N THR A 203 -23.07 -22.27 2.93
CA THR A 203 -24.04 -21.23 3.30
C THR A 203 -25.48 -21.67 3.02
N MET A 204 -25.76 -22.27 1.86
CA MET A 204 -27.08 -22.84 1.55
C MET A 204 -27.45 -23.97 2.52
N THR A 205 -26.53 -24.90 2.79
CA THR A 205 -26.79 -26.01 3.72
C THR A 205 -27.06 -25.49 5.14
N SER A 206 -26.34 -24.45 5.56
CA SER A 206 -26.54 -23.80 6.86
C SER A 206 -27.88 -23.07 6.94
N ALA A 207 -28.27 -22.35 5.88
CA ALA A 207 -29.55 -21.68 5.79
C ALA A 207 -30.73 -22.66 5.84
N LEU A 208 -30.60 -23.82 5.17
CA LEU A 208 -31.61 -24.89 5.22
C LEU A 208 -31.68 -25.56 6.60
N ARG A 209 -30.56 -25.65 7.33
CA ARG A 209 -30.51 -26.19 8.71
C ARG A 209 -31.14 -25.28 9.75
N LEU A 210 -31.13 -23.96 9.53
CA LEU A 210 -31.77 -22.97 10.42
C LEU A 210 -33.30 -22.92 10.28
N GLY A 211 -33.87 -23.73 9.38
CA GLY A 211 -35.29 -23.86 9.14
C GLY A 211 -35.82 -25.28 9.35
N SER A 212 -35.80 -25.77 10.59
CA SER A 212 -37.01 -26.42 11.09
C SER A 212 -38.10 -25.34 11.12
N ILE A 213 -38.65 -25.02 9.94
CA ILE A 213 -39.84 -24.20 9.82
C ILE A 213 -40.84 -24.87 10.76
N PRO A 214 -41.35 -24.20 11.81
CA PRO A 214 -42.48 -24.76 12.53
C PRO A 214 -43.55 -24.92 11.47
N VAL A 215 -43.83 -26.15 11.08
CA VAL A 215 -45.03 -26.48 10.31
C VAL A 215 -46.14 -26.06 11.25
N VAL A 216 -46.66 -24.86 11.04
CA VAL A 216 -47.83 -24.39 11.76
C VAL A 216 -48.93 -25.34 11.32
N ASP A 217 -49.32 -26.22 12.24
CA ASP A 217 -50.44 -27.11 12.05
C ASP A 217 -51.65 -26.24 11.68
N PRO A 218 -52.27 -26.40 10.50
CA PRO A 218 -53.31 -25.49 10.01
C PRO A 218 -54.52 -25.40 10.95
N SER A 219 -54.65 -26.36 11.87
CA SER A 219 -55.62 -26.38 12.96
C SER A 219 -55.39 -25.31 14.05
N GLN A 220 -54.19 -24.72 14.14
CA GLN A 220 -53.84 -23.69 15.12
C GLN A 220 -54.10 -22.25 14.63
N ILE A 221 -54.45 -22.05 13.36
CA ILE A 221 -54.84 -20.73 12.83
C ILE A 221 -56.34 -20.51 13.10
N LYS A 222 -56.72 -20.35 14.38
CA LYS A 222 -58.04 -19.82 14.73
C LYS A 222 -57.96 -18.30 14.86
N GLY A 223 -58.41 -17.60 13.81
CA GLY A 223 -58.76 -16.18 13.90
C GLY A 223 -57.86 -15.16 13.20
N ALA A 224 -56.89 -15.58 12.36
CA ALA A 224 -56.12 -14.63 11.54
C ALA A 224 -56.77 -14.48 10.15
N THR A 225 -57.67 -13.51 10.02
CA THR A 225 -58.11 -12.99 8.73
C THR A 225 -56.97 -12.21 8.08
N HIS A 226 -56.09 -12.90 7.35
CA HIS A 226 -55.10 -12.25 6.49
C HIS A 226 -55.70 -12.08 5.09
N PRO A 227 -55.75 -10.86 4.52
CA PRO A 227 -56.51 -10.55 3.29
C PRO A 227 -55.92 -11.13 2.00
N GLU A 228 -54.77 -11.82 2.03
CA GLU A 228 -54.13 -12.40 0.84
C GLU A 228 -54.45 -13.90 0.61
N LEU A 229 -55.20 -14.56 1.50
CA LEU A 229 -55.59 -15.97 1.33
C LEU A 229 -57.01 -16.17 0.77
N LEU A 230 -57.71 -15.09 0.45
CA LEU A 230 -59.00 -15.13 -0.26
C LEU A 230 -58.74 -15.03 -1.77
N HIS A 231 -58.22 -16.10 -2.37
CA HIS A 231 -58.25 -16.23 -3.83
C HIS A 231 -59.65 -16.72 -4.24
N PRO A 232 -60.34 -16.04 -5.18
CA PRO A 232 -61.76 -16.28 -5.50
C PRO A 232 -62.06 -17.61 -6.22
N ASP A 233 -61.08 -18.49 -6.41
CA ASP A 233 -61.24 -19.68 -7.25
C ASP A 233 -61.60 -20.96 -6.46
N PHE A 234 -61.79 -20.87 -5.14
CA PHE A 234 -62.08 -22.02 -4.27
C PHE A 234 -63.52 -22.06 -3.72
N GLU A 235 -64.41 -21.19 -4.18
CA GLU A 235 -65.84 -21.31 -3.89
C GLU A 235 -66.58 -21.90 -5.10
N GLY A 236 -66.79 -23.22 -5.11
CA GLY A 236 -67.76 -23.83 -6.01
C GLY A 236 -67.42 -25.23 -6.51
N LEU A 237 -67.43 -26.22 -5.62
CA LEU A 237 -67.69 -27.62 -5.96
C LEU A 237 -68.49 -28.24 -4.80
N GLU A 238 -69.80 -28.00 -4.82
CA GLU A 238 -70.78 -28.98 -4.30
C GLU A 238 -71.05 -30.04 -5.38
#